data_AF-A2G6A4-F1
#
_entry.id   AF-A2G6A4-F1
#
_cell.length_a   1.000
_cell.length_b   1.000
_cell.length_c   1.000
_cell.angle_alpha   90.00
_cell.angle_beta   90.00
_cell.angle_gamma   90.00
#
_symmetry.space_group_name_H-M   'P 1'
#
loop_
_entity.id
_entity.type
_entity.pdbx_description
1 polymer ?
#
loop_
_entity_poly.entity_id
_entity_poly.type
_entity_poly.pdbx_seq_one_letter_code
_entity_poly.pdbx_strand_id
1 'polypeptide(L)'
;MGNEESEAKPVEIINVKTVEKTARSATSDVPPIPVINPLIARSLISENYPKDLNIPPGKLPAAQAEIKDYFSQLTYHLNKNEEIIAKNIARQMDQYSSLNVALEKRKDTLNVKLDEMLKTFQSLDDDIKEATNSLSNFIQRADKLAQIIDPSLPSFEEYKKN
;
A
#
# COMPACT_ATOMS: atom_id res chain seq x y z
N MET A 1 48.79 26.48 28.92
CA MET A 1 48.46 25.30 28.12
C MET A 1 47.36 24.57 28.87
N GLY A 2 46.23 24.37 28.21
CA GLY A 2 44.93 24.09 28.84
C GLY A 2 44.76 22.65 29.30
N ASN A 3 44.14 22.50 30.46
CA ASN A 3 43.45 21.29 30.88
C ASN A 3 41.97 21.48 30.55
N GLU A 4 41.48 20.75 29.54
CA GLU A 4 40.05 20.59 29.30
C GLU A 4 39.73 19.10 29.41
N GLU A 5 39.45 18.66 30.64
CA GLU A 5 38.79 17.37 30.88
C GLU A 5 37.31 17.55 30.50
N SER A 6 36.93 17.00 29.34
CA SER A 6 35.52 16.90 28.93
C SER A 6 34.79 15.89 29.82
N GLU A 7 34.00 16.38 30.77
CA GLU A 7 33.00 15.58 31.47
C GLU A 7 31.87 15.20 30.50
N ALA A 8 31.89 13.95 30.01
CA ALA A 8 30.77 13.39 29.27
C ALA A 8 29.62 13.06 30.22
N LYS A 9 28.51 13.81 30.10
CA LYS A 9 27.26 13.51 30.81
C LYS A 9 26.69 12.15 30.37
N PRO A 10 26.10 11.35 31.28
CA PRO A 10 25.50 10.07 30.94
C PRO A 10 24.26 10.27 30.05
N VAL A 11 24.19 9.47 28.98
CA VAL A 11 23.07 9.44 28.03
C VAL A 11 21.85 8.86 28.73
N GLU A 12 20.79 9.66 28.86
CA GLU A 12 19.48 9.18 29.32
C GLU A 12 18.93 8.15 28.34
N ILE A 13 18.66 6.94 28.84
CA ILE A 13 18.01 5.88 28.08
C ILE A 13 16.56 6.31 27.87
N ILE A 14 16.27 6.82 26.67
CA ILE A 14 14.91 7.10 26.23
C ILE A 14 14.17 5.75 26.15
N ASN A 15 13.26 5.51 27.09
CA ASN A 15 12.28 4.43 27.00
C ASN A 15 11.38 4.70 25.80
N VAL A 16 11.75 4.14 24.65
CA VAL A 16 10.88 4.08 23.48
C VAL A 16 9.69 3.20 23.86
N LYS A 17 8.54 3.84 24.14
CA LYS A 17 7.26 3.14 24.19
C LYS A 17 7.11 2.38 22.89
N THR A 18 7.20 1.06 22.96
CA THR A 18 6.84 0.16 21.87
C THR A 18 5.40 0.46 21.54
N VAL A 19 5.17 1.20 20.45
CA VAL A 19 3.85 1.31 19.85
C VAL A 19 3.50 -0.11 19.46
N GLU A 20 2.53 -0.70 20.16
CA GLU A 20 1.86 -1.91 19.74
C GLU A 20 1.32 -1.66 18.33
N LYS A 21 2.11 -2.07 17.33
CA LYS A 21 1.60 -2.30 16.00
C LYS A 21 0.55 -3.39 16.19
N THR A 22 -0.71 -2.99 16.31
CA THR A 22 -1.84 -3.87 16.03
C THR A 22 -1.58 -4.46 14.66
N ALA A 23 -1.08 -5.69 14.66
CA ALA A 23 -0.90 -6.50 13.48
C ALA A 23 -2.27 -6.52 12.81
N ARG A 24 -2.36 -5.87 11.65
CA ARG A 24 -3.46 -6.11 10.72
C ARG A 24 -3.48 -7.62 10.51
N SER A 25 -4.51 -8.25 11.07
CA SER A 25 -4.85 -9.67 10.99
C SER A 25 -4.18 -10.34 9.80
N ALA A 26 -2.99 -10.92 10.03
CA ALA A 26 -2.43 -11.88 9.11
C ALA A 26 -3.44 -13.03 9.05
N THR A 27 -3.85 -13.38 7.83
CA THR A 27 -4.71 -14.53 7.55
C THR A 27 -4.32 -15.73 8.41
N SER A 28 -5.32 -16.24 9.14
CA SER A 28 -5.31 -17.24 10.22
C SER A 28 -4.61 -18.60 9.96
N ASP A 29 -3.94 -18.79 8.84
CA ASP A 29 -3.45 -20.11 8.40
C ASP A 29 -1.95 -20.31 8.57
N VAL A 30 -1.24 -19.36 9.19
CA VAL A 30 0.21 -19.42 9.34
C VAL A 30 0.58 -19.85 10.76
N PRO A 31 1.40 -20.90 10.94
CA PRO A 31 1.83 -21.31 12.26
C PRO A 31 2.62 -20.19 12.94
N PRO A 32 2.37 -19.93 14.24
CA PRO A 32 3.05 -18.88 14.97
C PRO A 32 4.55 -19.14 15.05
N ILE A 33 5.34 -18.07 15.14
CA ILE A 33 6.77 -18.15 15.45
C ILE A 33 6.90 -18.80 16.85
N PRO A 34 7.66 -19.89 17.00
CA PRO A 34 7.85 -20.52 18.30
C PRO A 34 8.54 -19.56 19.28
N VAL A 35 8.05 -19.55 20.52
CA VAL A 35 8.60 -18.70 21.59
C VAL A 35 9.96 -19.25 22.04
N ILE A 36 10.97 -18.38 22.12
CA ILE A 36 12.28 -18.71 22.67
C ILE A 36 12.31 -18.32 24.15
N ASN A 37 12.59 -19.28 25.03
CA ASN A 37 12.84 -19.02 26.44
C ASN A 37 14.35 -18.81 26.65
N PRO A 38 14.82 -17.60 26.97
CA PRO A 38 16.25 -17.35 27.14
C PRO A 38 16.78 -18.05 28.40
N LEU A 39 18.00 -18.59 28.35
CA LEU A 39 18.71 -19.13 29.53
C LEU A 39 18.86 -18.10 30.66
N ILE A 40 18.99 -16.83 30.30
CA ILE A 40 19.14 -15.73 31.24
C ILE A 40 18.02 -14.73 30.97
N ALA A 41 17.08 -14.62 31.90
CA ALA A 41 16.05 -13.58 31.85
C ALA A 41 16.72 -12.20 31.92
N ARG A 42 16.28 -11.25 31.07
CA ARG A 42 16.82 -9.87 31.07
C ARG A 42 16.75 -9.18 32.44
N SER A 43 15.81 -9.58 33.29
CA SER A 43 15.72 -9.11 34.69
C SER A 43 16.94 -9.47 35.54
N LEU A 44 17.68 -10.52 35.21
CA LEU A 44 18.91 -10.91 35.90
C LEU A 44 20.12 -10.08 35.47
N ILE A 45 20.05 -9.43 34.31
CA ILE A 45 21.13 -8.62 33.71
C ILE A 45 21.09 -7.19 34.27
N SER A 46 19.90 -6.64 34.53
CA SER A 46 19.71 -5.24 34.89
C SER A 46 20.01 -4.89 36.35
N GLU A 47 20.03 -5.86 37.27
CA GLU A 47 20.12 -5.55 38.70
C GLU A 47 21.43 -5.94 39.39
N ASN A 48 22.16 -6.98 38.98
CA ASN A 48 23.49 -7.30 39.51
C ASN A 48 24.13 -8.42 38.69
N TYR A 49 25.05 -8.10 37.77
CA TYR A 49 26.01 -9.11 37.30
C TYR A 49 26.98 -9.39 38.47
N PRO A 50 27.00 -10.61 39.04
CA PRO A 50 28.02 -10.93 40.04
C PRO A 50 29.38 -10.85 39.35
N LYS A 51 30.27 -9.99 39.86
CA LYS A 51 31.62 -9.82 39.31
C LYS A 51 32.45 -11.11 39.34
N ASP A 52 32.08 -12.06 40.22
CA ASP A 52 32.73 -13.36 40.38
C ASP A 52 31.71 -14.50 40.38
N LEU A 53 31.28 -14.93 39.20
CA LEU A 53 30.46 -16.13 39.01
C LEU A 53 31.38 -17.37 39.06
N ASN A 54 31.77 -17.77 40.27
CA ASN A 54 32.64 -18.94 40.46
C ASN A 54 31.81 -20.23 40.39
N ILE A 55 31.80 -20.89 39.23
CA ILE A 55 31.14 -22.18 39.05
C ILE A 55 32.01 -23.27 39.69
N PRO A 56 31.49 -24.06 40.66
CA PRO A 56 32.25 -25.14 41.27
C PRO A 56 32.73 -26.13 40.20
N PRO A 57 33.99 -26.63 40.25
CA PRO A 57 34.54 -27.51 39.22
C PRO A 57 33.69 -28.77 38.95
N GLY A 58 33.06 -29.33 39.99
CA GLY A 58 32.17 -30.48 39.87
C GLY A 58 30.83 -30.19 39.15
N LYS A 59 30.46 -28.92 38.98
CA LYS A 59 29.24 -28.49 38.26
C LYS A 59 29.52 -27.97 36.85
N LEU A 60 30.78 -27.73 36.48
CA LEU A 60 31.17 -27.29 35.14
C LEU A 60 30.66 -28.22 34.02
N PRO A 61 30.74 -29.56 34.13
CA PRO A 61 30.24 -30.44 33.07
C PRO A 61 28.74 -30.31 32.83
N ALA A 62 27.95 -30.14 33.91
CA ALA A 62 26.51 -29.97 33.82
C ALA A 62 26.15 -28.61 33.20
N ALA A 63 26.82 -27.53 33.63
CA ALA A 63 26.64 -26.21 33.03
C ALA A 63 27.02 -26.19 31.53
N GLN A 64 28.10 -26.87 31.16
CA GLN A 64 28.49 -27.00 29.76
C GLN A 64 27.46 -27.78 28.94
N ALA A 65 26.85 -28.84 29.50
CA ALA A 65 25.79 -29.59 28.83
C ALA A 65 24.54 -28.75 28.63
N GLU A 66 24.12 -27.97 29.62
CA GLU A 66 22.97 -27.07 29.55
C GLU A 66 23.17 -25.95 28.50
N ILE A 67 24.37 -25.38 28.44
CA ILE A 67 24.73 -24.39 27.42
C ILE A 67 24.67 -25.01 26.02
N LYS A 68 25.21 -26.22 25.84
CA LYS A 68 25.17 -26.92 24.55
C LYS A 68 23.73 -27.22 24.12
N ASP A 69 22.91 -27.70 25.05
CA ASP A 69 21.50 -27.98 24.78
C ASP A 69 20.76 -26.71 24.37
N TYR A 70 20.93 -25.61 25.10
CA TYR A 70 20.34 -24.33 24.73
C TYR A 70 20.79 -23.83 23.36
N PHE A 71 22.08 -23.87 23.03
CA PHE A 71 22.55 -23.45 21.71
C PHE A 71 21.98 -24.32 20.60
N SER A 72 21.76 -25.62 20.85
CA SER A 72 21.11 -26.51 19.90
C SER A 72 19.64 -26.12 19.66
N GLN A 73 18.89 -25.82 20.73
CA GLN A 73 17.51 -25.34 20.65
C GLN A 73 17.43 -23.98 19.96
N LEU A 74 18.33 -23.05 20.30
CA LEU A 74 18.39 -21.73 19.67
C LEU A 74 18.64 -21.85 18.16
N THR A 75 19.58 -22.71 17.76
CA THR A 75 19.88 -22.96 16.34
C THR A 75 18.66 -23.55 15.62
N TYR A 76 17.98 -24.51 16.25
CA TYR A 76 16.75 -25.09 15.71
C TYR A 76 15.66 -24.03 15.49
N HIS A 77 15.42 -23.17 16.50
CA HIS A 77 14.42 -22.11 16.40
C HIS A 77 14.78 -21.03 15.38
N LEU A 78 16.06 -20.65 15.28
CA LEU A 78 16.53 -19.71 14.26
C LEU A 78 16.26 -20.25 12.86
N ASN A 79 16.67 -21.49 12.58
CA ASN A 79 16.43 -22.13 11.28
C ASN A 79 14.94 -22.24 10.96
N LYS A 80 14.10 -22.57 11.95
CA LYS A 80 12.65 -22.63 11.77
C LYS A 80 12.03 -21.26 11.50
N ASN A 81 12.52 -20.22 12.16
CA ASN A 81 12.04 -18.86 11.94
C ASN A 81 12.42 -18.37 10.54
N GLU A 82 13.66 -18.62 10.10
CA GLU A 82 14.10 -18.32 8.73
C GLU A 82 13.22 -19.02 7.69
N GLU A 83 12.92 -20.31 7.89
CA GLU A 83 12.03 -21.09 7.01
C GLU A 83 10.63 -20.46 6.91
N ILE A 84 10.02 -20.10 8.06
CA ILE A 84 8.68 -19.50 8.10
C ILE A 84 8.68 -18.11 7.46
N ILE A 85 9.69 -17.29 7.75
CA ILE A 85 9.82 -15.95 7.17
C ILE A 85 9.96 -16.04 5.65
N ALA A 86 10.82 -16.93 5.14
CA ALA A 86 11.01 -17.13 3.71
C ALA A 86 9.71 -17.54 3.00
N LYS A 87 8.96 -18.51 3.59
CA LYS A 87 7.65 -18.92 3.05
C LYS A 87 6.65 -17.77 3.04
N ASN A 88 6.64 -16.93 4.08
CA ASN A 88 5.75 -15.77 4.14
C ASN A 88 6.10 -14.72 3.08
N ILE A 89 7.39 -14.45 2.87
CA ILE A 89 7.84 -13.51 1.83
C ILE A 89 7.44 -14.02 0.45
N ALA A 90 7.68 -15.31 0.16
CA ALA A 90 7.30 -15.92 -1.11
C ALA A 90 5.78 -15.80 -1.37
N ARG A 91 4.96 -16.16 -0.38
CA ARG A 91 3.49 -16.05 -0.48
C ARG A 91 3.03 -14.61 -0.69
N GLN A 92 3.63 -13.65 0.01
CA GLN A 92 3.29 -12.23 -0.17
C GLN A 92 3.65 -11.76 -1.58
N MET A 93 4.81 -12.15 -2.11
CA MET A 93 5.22 -11.84 -3.48
C MET A 93 4.23 -12.39 -4.50
N ASP A 94 3.77 -13.64 -4.34
CA ASP A 94 2.75 -14.23 -5.21
C ASP A 94 1.43 -13.46 -5.16
N GLN A 95 1.00 -13.08 -3.95
CA GLN A 95 -0.21 -12.27 -3.76
C GLN A 95 -0.07 -10.90 -4.45
N TYR A 96 1.05 -10.19 -4.26
CA TYR A 96 1.31 -8.91 -4.92
C TYR A 96 1.35 -9.04 -6.44
N SER A 97 1.99 -10.10 -6.95
CA SER A 97 2.04 -10.39 -8.39
C SER A 97 0.63 -10.60 -8.95
N SER A 98 -0.18 -11.43 -8.29
CA SER A 98 -1.56 -11.68 -8.71
C SER A 98 -2.43 -10.42 -8.68
N LEU A 99 -2.25 -9.57 -7.65
CA LEU A 99 -2.96 -8.29 -7.52
C LEU A 99 -2.54 -7.33 -8.63
N ASN A 100 -1.25 -7.27 -8.98
CA ASN A 100 -0.76 -6.43 -10.06
C ASN A 100 -1.37 -6.82 -11.41
N VAL A 101 -1.47 -8.12 -11.69
CA VAL A 101 -2.14 -8.63 -12.90
C VAL A 101 -3.63 -8.25 -12.91
N ALA A 102 -4.31 -8.36 -11.76
CA ALA A 102 -5.72 -7.97 -11.65
C ALA A 102 -5.92 -6.45 -11.85
N LEU A 103 -5.00 -5.63 -11.36
CA LEU A 103 -5.01 -4.19 -11.53
C LEU A 103 -4.80 -3.78 -12.99
N GLU A 104 -3.82 -4.36 -13.69
CA GLU A 104 -3.62 -4.08 -15.12
C GLU A 104 -4.85 -4.48 -15.95
N LYS A 105 -5.44 -5.66 -15.71
CA LYS A 105 -6.70 -6.05 -16.37
C LYS A 105 -7.84 -5.05 -16.14
N ARG A 106 -7.94 -4.52 -14.91
CA ARG A 106 -8.97 -3.55 -14.56
C ARG A 106 -8.72 -2.19 -15.23
N LYS A 107 -7.46 -1.77 -15.33
CA LYS A 107 -7.03 -0.58 -16.06
C LYS A 107 -7.34 -0.71 -17.55
N ASP A 108 -7.03 -1.84 -18.16
CA ASP A 108 -7.35 -2.10 -19.57
C ASP A 108 -8.86 -2.05 -19.82
N THR A 109 -9.65 -2.66 -18.93
CA THR A 109 -11.11 -2.61 -19.00
C THR A 109 -11.65 -1.17 -18.88
N LEU A 110 -11.06 -0.36 -18.00
CA LEU A 110 -11.44 1.04 -17.84
C LEU A 110 -11.07 1.87 -19.06
N ASN A 111 -9.92 1.63 -19.67
CA ASN A 111 -9.49 2.30 -20.89
C ASN A 111 -10.44 2.00 -22.05
N VAL A 112 -10.82 0.73 -22.24
CA VAL A 112 -11.82 0.35 -23.27
C VAL A 112 -13.16 1.06 -23.02
N LYS A 113 -13.64 1.08 -21.77
CA LYS A 113 -14.89 1.79 -21.43
C LYS A 113 -14.80 3.30 -21.65
N LEU A 114 -13.64 3.90 -21.38
CA LEU A 114 -13.41 5.32 -21.64
C LEU A 114 -13.43 5.60 -23.14
N ASP A 115 -12.76 4.77 -23.95
CA ASP A 115 -12.76 4.90 -25.42
C ASP A 115 -14.17 4.75 -25.99
N GLU A 116 -14.96 3.79 -25.49
CA GLU A 116 -16.37 3.63 -25.86
C GLU A 116 -17.20 4.87 -25.50
N MET A 117 -17.01 5.43 -24.31
CA MET A 117 -17.70 6.64 -23.87
C MET A 117 -17.31 7.87 -24.69
N LEU A 118 -16.03 8.01 -25.04
CA LEU A 118 -15.58 9.10 -25.90
C LEU A 118 -16.17 9.00 -27.31
N LYS A 119 -16.27 7.78 -27.87
CA LYS A 119 -16.94 7.56 -29.15
C LYS A 119 -18.42 7.90 -29.11
N THR A 120 -19.13 7.54 -28.04
CA THR A 120 -20.55 7.91 -27.91
C THR A 120 -20.75 9.41 -27.79
N PHE A 121 -19.87 10.12 -27.08
CA PHE A 121 -19.90 11.59 -27.05
C PHE A 121 -19.64 12.23 -28.40
N GLN A 122 -18.67 11.72 -29.17
CA GLN A 122 -18.41 12.20 -30.53
C GLN A 122 -19.60 11.98 -31.46
N SER A 123 -20.19 10.79 -31.43
CA SER A 123 -21.41 10.48 -32.20
C SER A 123 -22.55 11.42 -31.83
N LEU A 124 -22.75 11.69 -30.53
CA LEU A 124 -23.80 12.60 -30.07
C LEU A 124 -23.56 14.04 -30.53
N ASP A 125 -22.30 14.50 -30.51
CA ASP A 125 -21.93 15.84 -31.01
C ASP A 125 -22.19 15.96 -32.52
N ASP A 126 -21.87 14.92 -33.28
CA ASP A 126 -22.16 14.86 -34.72
C ASP A 126 -23.68 14.84 -35.00
N ASP A 127 -24.45 14.06 -34.24
CA ASP A 127 -25.92 14.03 -34.34
C ASP A 127 -26.53 15.41 -34.03
N ILE A 128 -26.02 16.11 -33.00
CA ILE A 128 -26.45 17.47 -32.65
C ILE A 128 -26.15 18.45 -33.78
N LYS A 129 -24.95 18.37 -34.39
CA LYS A 129 -24.58 19.22 -35.54
C LYS A 129 -25.48 18.93 -36.74
N GLU A 130 -25.74 17.66 -37.04
CA GLU A 130 -26.60 17.26 -38.15
C GLU A 130 -28.04 17.75 -37.94
N ALA A 131 -28.59 17.56 -36.74
CA ALA A 131 -29.92 18.06 -36.39
C ALA A 131 -29.99 19.59 -36.47
N THR A 132 -28.97 20.29 -35.98
CA THR A 132 -28.88 21.76 -36.03
C THR A 132 -28.80 22.26 -37.48
N ASN A 133 -27.98 21.63 -38.32
CA ASN A 133 -27.87 21.95 -39.74
C ASN A 133 -29.19 21.69 -40.48
N SER A 134 -29.84 20.57 -40.18
CA SER A 134 -31.15 20.22 -40.77
C SER A 134 -32.23 21.22 -40.38
N LEU A 135 -32.29 21.63 -39.12
CA LEU A 135 -33.20 22.65 -38.64
C LEU A 135 -32.93 24.01 -39.29
N SER A 136 -31.66 24.42 -39.38
CA SER A 136 -31.25 25.65 -40.07
C SER A 136 -31.69 25.64 -41.54
N ASN A 137 -31.47 24.54 -42.25
CA ASN A 137 -31.92 24.39 -43.63
C ASN A 137 -33.44 24.43 -43.77
N PHE A 138 -34.17 23.84 -42.81
CA PHE A 138 -35.63 23.87 -42.79
C PHE A 138 -36.16 25.28 -42.56
N ILE A 139 -35.60 26.02 -41.59
CA ILE A 139 -35.95 27.43 -41.33
C ILE A 139 -35.70 28.27 -42.58
N GLN A 140 -34.52 28.14 -43.21
CA GLN A 140 -34.22 28.88 -44.44
C GLN A 140 -35.20 28.57 -45.59
N ARG A 141 -35.66 27.32 -45.71
CA ARG A 141 -36.68 26.95 -46.70
C ARG A 141 -38.04 27.53 -46.35
N ALA A 142 -38.42 27.51 -45.07
CA ALA A 142 -39.66 28.10 -44.59
C ALA A 142 -39.68 29.62 -44.81
N ASP A 143 -38.57 30.31 -44.52
CA ASP A 143 -38.40 31.75 -44.79
C ASP A 143 -38.54 32.06 -46.28
N LYS A 144 -37.88 31.29 -47.15
CA LYS A 144 -38.01 31.44 -48.61
C LYS A 144 -39.45 31.24 -49.08
N LEU A 145 -40.17 30.25 -48.53
CA LEU A 145 -41.58 30.00 -48.83
C LEU A 145 -42.47 31.14 -48.35
N ALA A 146 -42.25 31.65 -47.14
CA ALA A 146 -43.00 32.76 -46.58
C ALA A 146 -42.82 34.04 -47.42
N GLN A 147 -41.59 34.35 -47.84
CA GLN A 147 -41.29 35.51 -48.72
C GLN A 147 -41.93 35.40 -50.11
N ILE A 148 -42.13 34.19 -50.63
CA ILE A 148 -42.87 33.97 -51.90
C ILE A 148 -44.36 34.32 -51.72
N ILE A 149 -44.94 34.01 -50.55
CA ILE A 149 -46.36 34.24 -50.27
C ILE A 149 -46.62 35.70 -49.90
N ASP A 150 -45.76 36.29 -49.06
CA ASP A 150 -45.81 37.69 -48.65
C ASP A 150 -44.38 38.27 -48.55
N PRO A 151 -43.97 39.11 -49.52
CA PRO A 151 -42.63 39.67 -49.58
C PRO A 151 -42.29 40.64 -48.45
N SER A 152 -43.29 41.11 -47.69
CA SER A 152 -43.10 42.06 -46.59
C SER A 152 -42.79 41.39 -45.25
N LEU A 153 -42.89 40.06 -45.18
CA LEU A 153 -42.58 39.29 -43.98
C LEU A 153 -41.06 39.28 -43.71
N PRO A 154 -40.62 39.71 -42.51
CA PRO A 154 -39.22 39.60 -42.10
C PRO A 154 -38.82 38.13 -41.92
N SER A 155 -37.58 37.82 -42.29
CA SER A 155 -36.99 36.48 -42.11
C SER A 155 -36.78 36.14 -40.62
N PHE A 156 -36.62 34.85 -40.30
CA PHE A 156 -36.32 34.42 -38.93
C PHE A 156 -35.03 35.07 -38.36
N GLU A 157 -34.03 35.30 -39.20
CA GLU A 157 -32.77 35.99 -38.85
C GLU A 157 -33.01 37.47 -38.48
N GLU A 158 -33.90 38.15 -39.19
CA GLU A 158 -34.26 39.55 -38.92
C GLU A 158 -35.13 39.67 -37.66
N TYR A 159 -36.02 38.71 -37.43
CA TYR A 159 -36.85 38.63 -36.22
C TYR A 159 -36.02 38.47 -34.94
N LYS A 160 -34.87 37.79 -35.02
CA LYS A 160 -33.99 37.51 -33.87
C LYS A 160 -33.14 38.71 -33.42
N LYS A 161 -33.06 39.76 -34.25
CA LYS A 161 -32.27 40.99 -33.98
C LYS A 161 -33.11 42.12 -33.34
N ASN A 162 -34.43 41.97 -33.32
CA ASN A 162 -35.37 42.85 -32.61
C ASN A 162 -35.73 42.26 -31.25
#